data_AF-A0A9N6WRI7-F1
#
_entry.id   AF-A0A9N6WRI7-F1
#
_cell.length_a   1.000
_cell.length_b   1.000
_cell.length_c   1.000
_cell.angle_alpha   90.00
_cell.angle_beta   90.00
_cell.angle_gamma   90.00
#
_symmetry.space_group_name_H-M   'P 1'
#
loop_
_entity.id
_entity.type
_entity.pdbx_description
1 polymer ?
#
loop_
_entity_poly.entity_id
_entity_poly.type
_entity_poly.pdbx_seq_one_letter_code
_entity_poly.pdbx_strand_id
1 'polypeptide(L)'
;MGNTLGTAQSAAQHITGNDTVLSTSSTPVHPPMTPQQSTPVYPSECPMHNKQQSTNSECPMDAAQGNTLVTGLDAIDPLNMMPPPNQRPAPDQPFPLSTERQKSTIPKAGTADHWSYPSPQMFWNAMLRKGWRWKESDIQVQDMENIIRIHNANNEQAWQEVLKWEALHARECGDPKLK
;
A
#
# COMPACT_ATOMS: atom_id res chain seq x y z
N MET A 1 29.48 10.65 -45.58
CA MET A 1 29.29 11.96 -44.92
C MET A 1 27.80 12.15 -44.76
N GLY A 2 27.26 11.99 -43.55
CA GLY A 2 25.82 12.09 -43.30
C GLY A 2 25.59 12.93 -42.05
N ASN A 3 25.17 14.18 -42.27
CA ASN A 3 24.48 15.03 -41.30
C ASN A 3 23.04 15.14 -41.86
N THR A 4 21.98 15.10 -41.06
CA THR A 4 21.50 16.26 -40.28
C THR A 4 20.64 15.85 -39.08
N LEU A 5 20.87 16.54 -37.95
CA LEU A 5 19.97 16.70 -36.80
C LEU A 5 18.62 17.32 -37.20
N GLY A 6 17.59 17.16 -36.36
CA GLY A 6 16.62 18.25 -36.16
C GLY A 6 15.20 17.89 -35.69
N THR A 7 15.05 17.73 -34.37
CA THR A 7 14.05 18.39 -33.51
C THR A 7 12.52 18.19 -33.71
N ALA A 8 11.96 17.65 -32.63
CA ALA A 8 10.65 17.80 -31.98
C ALA A 8 9.58 18.83 -32.46
N GLN A 9 8.33 18.39 -32.21
CA GLN A 9 7.22 19.07 -31.50
C GLN A 9 5.97 19.58 -32.27
N SER A 10 4.83 19.10 -31.75
CA SER A 10 3.54 19.76 -31.50
C SER A 10 2.48 19.83 -32.60
N ALA A 11 1.31 19.27 -32.29
CA ALA A 11 0.04 19.57 -32.96
C ALA A 11 -1.10 19.51 -31.94
N ALA A 12 -1.58 20.67 -31.49
CA ALA A 12 -2.93 20.86 -30.99
C ALA A 12 -3.18 22.36 -30.82
N GLN A 13 -4.00 22.94 -31.69
CA GLN A 13 -4.91 24.05 -31.41
C GLN A 13 -5.59 24.49 -32.71
N HIS A 14 -6.92 24.56 -32.69
CA HIS A 14 -7.71 25.68 -33.21
C HIS A 14 -9.19 25.34 -32.99
N ILE A 15 -9.90 26.20 -32.26
CA ILE A 15 -11.21 26.77 -32.61
C ILE A 15 -11.45 27.94 -31.64
N THR A 16 -11.60 29.13 -32.21
CA THR A 16 -11.84 30.44 -31.59
C THR A 16 -13.30 30.84 -31.71
N GLY A 17 -13.79 31.69 -30.79
CA GLY A 17 -15.03 32.46 -30.99
C GLY A 17 -15.45 33.34 -29.79
N ASN A 18 -15.05 34.61 -29.82
CA ASN A 18 -15.47 35.82 -29.07
C ASN A 18 -17.01 36.07 -29.05
N ASP A 19 -17.66 36.98 -28.32
CA ASP A 19 -17.43 38.05 -27.33
C ASP A 19 -18.85 38.47 -26.82
N THR A 20 -18.98 39.07 -25.63
CA THR A 20 -19.75 40.32 -25.34
C THR A 20 -20.12 40.47 -23.84
N VAL A 21 -19.75 41.64 -23.33
CA VAL A 21 -19.93 42.33 -22.03
C VAL A 21 -21.31 42.33 -21.36
N LEU A 22 -21.33 42.37 -20.01
CA LEU A 22 -22.09 43.35 -19.18
C LEU A 22 -21.82 43.18 -17.66
N SER A 23 -21.35 44.27 -17.04
CA SER A 23 -21.24 44.47 -15.59
C SER A 23 -22.57 44.93 -14.99
N THR A 24 -23.03 44.34 -13.87
CA THR A 24 -23.79 45.02 -12.80
C THR A 24 -23.86 44.21 -11.50
N SER A 25 -23.33 44.83 -10.42
CA SER A 25 -23.82 44.93 -9.03
C SER A 25 -24.45 43.75 -8.25
N SER A 26 -23.89 43.58 -7.04
CA SER A 26 -24.54 43.48 -5.71
C SER A 26 -24.35 42.18 -4.94
N THR A 27 -23.59 42.29 -3.84
CA THR A 27 -23.40 41.26 -2.80
C THR A 27 -24.45 41.43 -1.69
N PRO A 28 -25.19 40.38 -1.28
CA PRO A 28 -26.04 40.44 -0.10
C PRO A 28 -25.20 40.27 1.18
N VAL A 29 -25.32 41.22 2.10
CA VAL A 29 -24.75 41.16 3.46
C VAL A 29 -25.71 40.37 4.35
N HIS A 30 -25.25 39.27 4.94
CA HIS A 30 -26.01 38.50 5.93
C HIS A 30 -25.88 39.14 7.35
N PRO A 31 -26.96 39.23 8.13
CA PRO A 31 -26.92 39.70 9.52
C PRO A 31 -26.42 38.61 10.50
N PRO A 32 -25.92 38.98 11.70
CA PRO A 32 -25.25 38.06 12.62
C PRO A 32 -26.26 37.22 13.41
N MET A 33 -26.03 35.90 13.48
CA MET A 33 -26.80 34.99 14.34
C MET A 33 -26.09 34.76 15.67
N THR A 34 -26.79 35.05 16.75
CA THR A 34 -26.44 34.75 18.15
C THR A 34 -26.51 33.24 18.45
N PRO A 35 -25.66 32.68 19.34
CA PRO A 35 -25.71 31.26 19.69
C PRO A 35 -26.81 30.99 20.72
N GLN A 36 -27.87 30.29 20.32
CA GLN A 36 -28.78 29.61 21.25
C GLN A 36 -28.27 28.19 21.51
N GLN A 37 -27.93 27.90 22.76
CA GLN A 37 -27.67 26.55 23.26
C GLN A 37 -28.98 25.75 23.27
N SER A 38 -29.03 24.67 22.48
CA SER A 38 -30.04 23.62 22.62
C SER A 38 -29.32 22.27 22.69
N THR A 39 -29.35 21.66 23.87
CA THR A 39 -28.97 20.25 24.05
C THR A 39 -30.13 19.37 23.56
N PRO A 40 -29.95 18.49 22.57
CA PRO A 40 -31.02 17.60 22.16
C PRO A 40 -31.09 16.42 23.14
N VAL A 41 -32.25 16.22 23.76
CA VAL A 41 -32.56 14.97 24.48
C VAL A 41 -32.97 13.95 23.43
N TYR A 42 -32.16 12.92 23.24
CA TYR A 42 -32.40 11.87 22.27
C TYR A 42 -33.20 10.71 22.90
N PRO A 43 -34.17 10.10 22.17
CA PRO A 43 -34.94 8.96 22.64
C PRO A 43 -34.08 7.68 22.74
N SER A 44 -34.37 6.85 23.74
CA SER A 44 -33.60 5.65 24.14
C SER A 44 -33.67 4.46 23.18
N GLU A 45 -34.27 4.62 22.00
CA GLU A 45 -34.50 3.54 21.03
C GLU A 45 -33.56 3.61 19.81
N CYS A 46 -32.48 4.39 19.90
CA CYS A 46 -31.42 4.36 18.90
C CYS A 46 -30.56 3.08 19.06
N PRO A 47 -30.40 2.24 18.02
CA PRO A 47 -29.70 0.94 18.10
C PRO A 47 -28.21 0.99 18.50
N MET A 48 -27.66 2.19 18.71
CA MET A 48 -26.27 2.41 19.10
C MET A 48 -25.96 1.99 20.56
N HIS A 49 -26.96 1.57 21.33
CA HIS A 49 -26.78 1.14 22.73
C HIS A 49 -26.76 -0.37 22.97
N ASN A 50 -26.87 -1.22 21.94
CA ASN A 50 -26.82 -2.66 22.17
C ASN A 50 -25.37 -3.15 22.21
N LYS A 51 -24.79 -3.16 23.40
CA LYS A 51 -23.44 -3.64 23.67
C LYS A 51 -23.43 -5.17 23.72
N GLN A 52 -23.67 -5.85 22.59
CA GLN A 52 -23.47 -7.30 22.49
C GLN A 52 -23.02 -7.72 21.08
N GLN A 53 -21.89 -8.42 21.08
CA GLN A 53 -21.18 -9.14 20.00
C GLN A 53 -20.46 -8.26 18.97
N SER A 54 -19.23 -7.88 19.35
CA SER A 54 -18.16 -7.50 18.45
C SER A 54 -17.86 -8.65 17.48
N THR A 55 -18.34 -8.55 16.24
CA THR A 55 -17.66 -9.19 15.12
C THR A 55 -16.38 -8.38 14.87
N ASN A 56 -15.22 -9.01 15.09
CA ASN A 56 -13.92 -8.37 14.92
C ASN A 56 -13.65 -8.09 13.43
N SER A 57 -14.21 -7.01 12.90
CA SER A 57 -13.65 -6.32 11.74
C SER A 57 -12.67 -5.28 12.25
N GLU A 58 -11.46 -5.71 12.61
CA GLU A 58 -10.36 -4.81 12.97
C GLU A 58 -9.90 -4.06 11.72
N CYS A 59 -10.50 -2.90 11.48
CA CYS A 59 -9.96 -1.84 10.65
C CYS A 59 -8.85 -1.13 11.45
N PRO A 60 -7.60 -1.09 10.98
CA PRO A 60 -6.47 -0.58 11.76
C PRO A 60 -6.37 0.95 11.67
N MET A 61 -7.34 1.67 12.25
CA MET A 61 -7.27 3.13 12.45
C MET A 61 -8.07 3.58 13.68
N ASP A 62 -7.91 2.93 14.84
CA ASP A 62 -8.35 3.54 16.11
C ASP A 62 -7.39 3.13 17.23
N ALA A 63 -6.42 4.01 17.49
CA ALA A 63 -5.52 3.91 18.62
C ALA A 63 -6.21 4.46 19.89
N ALA A 64 -7.19 3.73 20.42
CA ALA A 64 -7.63 3.92 21.79
C ALA A 64 -8.39 2.68 22.29
N GLN A 65 -7.71 1.89 23.12
CA GLN A 65 -8.27 0.86 24.01
C GLN A 65 -8.75 -0.45 23.36
N GLY A 66 -7.84 -1.40 23.20
CA GLY A 66 -8.17 -2.81 22.95
C GLY A 66 -6.92 -3.66 22.74
N ASN A 67 -6.69 -4.61 23.64
CA ASN A 67 -5.50 -5.47 23.67
C ASN A 67 -5.47 -6.49 22.51
N THR A 68 -4.89 -6.12 21.36
CA THR A 68 -4.44 -7.08 20.33
C THR A 68 -3.12 -6.65 19.68
N LEU A 69 -2.00 -7.03 20.30
CA LEU A 69 -0.68 -7.28 19.68
C LEU A 69 -0.16 -6.29 18.62
N VAL A 70 -0.31 -4.99 18.84
CA VAL A 70 0.62 -4.00 18.27
C VAL A 70 1.62 -3.70 19.37
N THR A 71 2.77 -4.35 19.31
CA THR A 71 3.86 -4.19 20.27
C THR A 71 4.51 -2.81 20.09
N GLY A 72 3.83 -1.73 20.48
CA GLY A 72 4.39 -0.37 20.52
C GLY A 72 4.73 0.24 19.16
N LEU A 73 4.75 1.57 19.12
CA LEU A 73 5.25 2.36 17.99
C LEU A 73 6.72 2.02 17.66
N ASP A 74 7.44 1.39 18.60
CA ASP A 74 8.81 0.91 18.46
C ASP A 74 8.94 -0.37 17.60
N ALA A 75 7.84 -1.03 17.24
CA ALA A 75 7.86 -2.22 16.38
C ALA A 75 7.65 -1.92 14.89
N ILE A 76 7.41 -0.67 14.52
CA ILE A 76 7.37 -0.25 13.12
C ILE A 76 8.81 -0.09 12.64
N ASP A 77 9.21 -0.84 11.61
CA ASP A 77 10.54 -0.72 11.03
C ASP A 77 10.67 0.65 10.35
N PRO A 78 11.56 1.55 10.81
CA PRO A 78 11.67 2.90 10.24
C PRO A 78 12.17 2.91 8.79
N LEU A 79 12.74 1.80 8.30
CA LEU A 79 13.25 1.70 6.93
C LEU A 79 12.14 1.49 5.90
N ASN A 80 11.04 0.82 6.28
CA ASN A 80 9.93 0.52 5.37
C ASN A 80 8.56 0.94 5.91
N MET A 81 8.51 1.52 7.12
CA MET A 81 7.31 1.94 7.83
C MET A 81 6.24 0.84 7.96
N MET A 82 6.65 -0.43 7.95
CA MET A 82 5.74 -1.57 8.09
C MET A 82 5.76 -2.10 9.52
N PRO A 83 4.59 -2.48 10.06
CA PRO A 83 4.52 -3.25 11.29
C PRO A 83 5.13 -4.66 11.09
N PRO A 84 5.39 -5.39 12.18
CA PRO A 84 5.90 -6.74 12.10
C PRO A 84 5.00 -7.65 11.26
N PRO A 85 5.58 -8.62 10.54
CA PRO A 85 4.83 -9.45 9.61
C PRO A 85 3.82 -10.35 10.35
N ASN A 86 2.53 -10.15 10.06
CA ASN A 86 1.46 -11.03 10.53
C ASN A 86 1.43 -12.33 9.70
N GLN A 87 1.75 -13.45 10.35
CA GLN A 87 1.76 -14.80 9.79
C GLN A 87 0.58 -15.65 10.29
N ARG A 88 -0.42 -15.06 10.95
CA ARG A 88 -1.64 -15.78 11.34
C ARG A 88 -2.57 -15.91 10.13
N PRO A 89 -3.23 -17.07 9.93
CA PRO A 89 -4.29 -17.21 8.93
C PRO A 89 -5.41 -16.19 9.14
N ALA A 90 -6.03 -15.75 8.05
CA ALA A 90 -7.22 -14.91 8.12
C ALA A 90 -8.45 -15.73 8.58
N PRO A 91 -9.46 -15.12 9.24
CA PRO A 91 -10.63 -15.84 9.74
C PRO A 91 -11.41 -16.63 8.68
N ASP A 92 -11.41 -16.15 7.44
CA ASP A 92 -12.11 -16.69 6.27
C ASP A 92 -11.17 -17.37 5.27
N GLN A 93 -9.95 -17.72 5.70
CA GLN A 93 -8.98 -18.36 4.81
C GLN A 93 -9.37 -19.84 4.55
N PRO A 94 -9.56 -20.26 3.29
CA PRO A 94 -10.15 -21.56 2.98
C PRO A 94 -9.19 -22.75 3.20
N PHE A 95 -7.88 -22.51 3.24
CA PHE A 95 -6.86 -23.55 3.40
C PHE A 95 -5.61 -23.01 4.12
N PRO A 96 -4.84 -23.87 4.81
CA PRO A 96 -3.59 -23.44 5.45
C PRO A 96 -2.55 -23.05 4.41
N LEU A 97 -1.73 -22.05 4.75
CA LEU A 97 -0.61 -21.59 3.93
C LEU A 97 0.69 -21.69 4.72
N SER A 98 1.79 -21.98 4.01
CA SER A 98 3.11 -22.02 4.64
C SER A 98 3.49 -20.64 5.20
N THR A 99 4.13 -20.66 6.37
CA THR A 99 4.71 -19.49 7.03
C THR A 99 6.22 -19.39 6.82
N GLU A 100 6.80 -20.38 6.13
CA GLU A 100 8.23 -20.44 5.85
C GLU A 100 8.64 -19.32 4.90
N ARG A 101 9.76 -18.67 5.22
CA ARG A 101 10.36 -17.62 4.40
C ARG A 101 11.60 -18.15 3.71
N GLN A 102 11.78 -17.76 2.46
CA GLN A 102 12.95 -18.10 1.67
C GLN A 102 13.99 -16.98 1.74
N LYS A 103 15.25 -17.32 2.03
CA LYS A 103 16.38 -16.38 1.95
C LYS A 103 16.75 -16.11 0.49
N SER A 104 16.98 -14.86 0.13
CA SER A 104 17.37 -14.43 -1.22
C SER A 104 18.89 -14.51 -1.43
N THR A 105 19.34 -14.32 -2.67
CA THR A 105 20.77 -14.05 -2.98
C THR A 105 21.11 -12.56 -2.99
N ILE A 106 20.13 -11.72 -2.63
CA ILE A 106 20.25 -10.27 -2.63
C ILE A 106 20.79 -9.78 -1.28
N PRO A 107 21.99 -9.16 -1.23
CA PRO A 107 22.59 -8.69 0.01
C PRO A 107 21.85 -7.46 0.57
N LYS A 108 21.59 -7.47 1.88
CA LYS A 108 20.95 -6.37 2.61
C LYS A 108 21.98 -5.35 3.07
N ALA A 109 21.81 -4.10 2.67
CA ALA A 109 22.72 -3.01 3.02
C ALA A 109 22.80 -2.78 4.54
N GLY A 110 23.98 -2.42 5.03
CA GLY A 110 24.23 -2.22 6.46
C GLY A 110 24.37 -3.51 7.27
N THR A 111 24.22 -4.69 6.64
CA THR A 111 24.39 -6.00 7.30
C THR A 111 25.24 -6.95 6.44
N ALA A 112 25.63 -8.08 7.02
CA ALA A 112 26.21 -9.21 6.28
C ALA A 112 25.15 -10.23 5.82
N ASP A 113 23.87 -9.93 6.05
CA ASP A 113 22.76 -10.83 5.74
C ASP A 113 22.15 -10.54 4.37
N HIS A 114 21.25 -11.42 3.93
CA HIS A 114 20.49 -11.27 2.70
C HIS A 114 19.02 -10.98 3.01
N TRP A 115 18.32 -10.47 2.01
CA TRP A 115 16.88 -10.31 2.11
C TRP A 115 16.18 -11.66 2.28
N SER A 116 14.98 -11.62 2.87
CA SER A 116 14.12 -12.80 2.98
C SER A 116 12.77 -12.49 2.37
N TYR A 117 12.35 -13.32 1.44
CA TYR A 117 11.06 -13.17 0.76
C TYR A 117 9.90 -13.40 1.75
N PRO A 118 8.72 -12.79 1.48
CA PRO A 118 7.51 -13.08 2.25
C PRO A 118 7.09 -14.54 2.06
N SER A 119 6.50 -15.13 3.10
CA SER A 119 5.87 -16.46 3.02
C SER A 119 4.53 -16.41 2.28
N PRO A 120 3.97 -17.56 1.87
CA PRO A 120 2.60 -17.64 1.35
C PRO A 120 1.55 -17.00 2.25
N GLN A 121 1.62 -17.24 3.56
CA GLN A 121 0.69 -16.62 4.49
C GLN A 121 0.85 -15.09 4.54
N MET A 122 2.08 -14.58 4.49
CA MET A 122 2.32 -13.14 4.44
C MET A 122 1.78 -12.49 3.16
N PHE A 123 1.95 -13.17 2.01
CA PHE A 123 1.43 -12.72 0.73
C PHE A 123 -0.10 -12.65 0.75
N TRP A 124 -0.77 -13.70 1.21
CA TRP A 124 -2.23 -13.73 1.36
C TRP A 124 -2.74 -12.57 2.21
N ASN A 125 -2.16 -12.41 3.41
CA ASN A 125 -2.54 -11.32 4.32
C ASN A 125 -2.28 -9.94 3.71
N ALA A 126 -1.21 -9.77 2.93
CA ALA A 126 -0.95 -8.52 2.22
C ALA A 126 -1.99 -8.23 1.14
N MET A 127 -2.42 -9.24 0.39
CA MET A 127 -3.48 -9.10 -0.62
C MET A 127 -4.81 -8.70 0.01
N LEU A 128 -5.16 -9.29 1.16
CA LEU A 128 -6.37 -8.90 1.90
C LEU A 128 -6.35 -7.43 2.34
N ARG A 129 -5.19 -6.92 2.81
CA ARG A 129 -5.01 -5.50 3.16
C ARG A 129 -5.14 -4.56 1.96
N LYS A 130 -4.82 -5.02 0.76
CA LYS A 130 -5.03 -4.29 -0.50
C LYS A 130 -6.49 -4.32 -0.98
N GLY A 131 -7.40 -4.95 -0.22
CA GLY A 131 -8.81 -5.07 -0.58
C GLY A 131 -9.12 -6.24 -1.51
N TRP A 132 -8.15 -7.10 -1.81
CA TRP A 132 -8.39 -8.29 -2.62
C TRP A 132 -9.24 -9.31 -1.85
N ARG A 133 -10.22 -9.94 -2.51
CA ARG A 133 -11.05 -11.00 -1.96
C ARG A 133 -11.10 -12.15 -2.95
N TRP A 134 -10.56 -13.29 -2.55
CA TRP A 134 -10.55 -14.51 -3.35
C TRP A 134 -11.94 -15.14 -3.30
N LYS A 135 -12.48 -15.59 -4.44
CA LYS A 135 -13.63 -16.51 -4.40
C LYS A 135 -13.11 -17.93 -4.26
N GLU A 136 -13.92 -18.80 -3.66
CA GLU A 136 -13.53 -20.17 -3.28
C GLU A 136 -13.11 -21.04 -4.49
N SER A 137 -13.60 -20.71 -5.69
CA SER A 137 -13.23 -21.36 -6.95
C SER A 137 -11.95 -20.83 -7.59
N ASP A 138 -11.44 -19.69 -7.14
CA ASP A 138 -10.48 -18.91 -7.92
C ASP A 138 -9.03 -19.30 -7.65
N ILE A 139 -8.75 -19.98 -6.53
CA ILE A 139 -7.36 -20.23 -6.14
C ILE A 139 -7.18 -21.43 -5.22
N GLN A 140 -6.16 -22.24 -5.50
CA GLN A 140 -5.75 -23.38 -4.68
C GLN A 140 -4.44 -23.11 -3.93
N VAL A 141 -4.12 -23.96 -2.95
CA VAL A 141 -2.85 -23.91 -2.20
C VAL A 141 -1.66 -23.91 -3.18
N GLN A 142 -1.69 -24.77 -4.20
CA GLN A 142 -0.59 -24.90 -5.15
C GLN A 142 -0.37 -23.63 -5.98
N ASP A 143 -1.44 -22.89 -6.29
CA ASP A 143 -1.36 -21.64 -7.03
C ASP A 143 -0.62 -20.58 -6.21
N MET A 144 -0.88 -20.50 -4.89
CA MET A 144 -0.16 -19.60 -3.99
C MET A 144 1.35 -19.89 -3.98
N GLU A 145 1.73 -21.16 -3.87
CA GLU A 145 3.14 -21.55 -3.94
C GLU A 145 3.78 -21.19 -5.28
N ASN A 146 3.08 -21.46 -6.38
CA ASN A 146 3.60 -21.19 -7.72
C ASN A 146 3.78 -19.69 -7.97
N ILE A 147 2.79 -18.87 -7.58
CA ILE A 147 2.86 -17.42 -7.65
C ILE A 147 4.12 -16.93 -6.93
N ILE A 148 4.36 -17.38 -5.70
CA ILE A 148 5.49 -16.90 -4.90
C ILE A 148 6.82 -17.37 -5.48
N ARG A 149 6.91 -18.62 -5.93
CA ARG A 149 8.11 -19.13 -6.62
C ARG A 149 8.45 -18.29 -7.85
N ILE A 150 7.45 -17.94 -8.66
CA ILE A 150 7.62 -17.10 -9.86
C ILE A 150 8.10 -15.69 -9.47
N HIS A 151 7.48 -15.06 -8.47
CA HIS A 151 7.88 -13.73 -8.02
C HIS A 151 9.31 -13.71 -7.47
N ASN A 152 9.67 -14.70 -6.65
CA ASN A 152 11.02 -14.80 -6.10
C ASN A 152 12.05 -15.01 -7.23
N ALA A 153 11.76 -15.89 -8.19
CA ALA A 153 12.63 -16.10 -9.35
C ALA A 153 12.79 -14.83 -10.20
N ASN A 154 11.71 -14.07 -10.38
CA ASN A 154 11.76 -12.78 -11.09
C ASN A 154 12.64 -11.76 -10.35
N ASN A 155 12.51 -11.66 -9.03
CA ASN A 155 13.35 -10.78 -8.22
C ASN A 155 14.84 -11.15 -8.30
N GLU A 156 15.17 -12.44 -8.24
CA GLU A 156 16.55 -12.91 -8.38
C GLU A 156 17.11 -12.60 -9.77
N GLN A 157 16.33 -12.80 -10.84
CA GLN A 157 16.74 -12.45 -12.19
C GLN A 157 16.94 -10.94 -12.35
N ALA A 158 16.02 -10.12 -11.81
CA ALA A 158 16.16 -8.68 -11.81
C ALA A 158 17.43 -8.24 -11.07
N TRP A 159 17.77 -8.88 -9.95
CA TRP A 159 19.01 -8.63 -9.25
C TRP A 159 20.25 -8.95 -10.09
N GLN A 160 20.26 -10.05 -10.85
CA GLN A 160 21.35 -10.36 -11.77
C GLN A 160 21.51 -9.29 -12.86
N GLU A 161 20.42 -8.73 -13.38
CA GLU A 161 20.49 -7.63 -14.34
C GLU A 161 21.05 -6.35 -13.71
N VAL A 162 20.68 -6.05 -12.46
CA VAL A 162 21.28 -4.93 -11.69
C VAL A 162 22.78 -5.14 -11.56
N LEU A 163 23.24 -6.34 -11.19
CA LEU A 163 24.68 -6.63 -11.08
C LEU A 163 25.43 -6.44 -12.40
N LYS A 164 24.83 -6.82 -13.54
CA LYS A 164 25.43 -6.56 -14.87
C LYS A 164 25.55 -5.06 -15.14
N TRP A 165 24.57 -4.26 -14.74
CA TRP A 165 24.60 -2.81 -14.90
C TRP A 165 25.63 -2.15 -13.97
N GLU A 166 25.69 -2.58 -12.71
CA GLU A 166 26.67 -2.11 -11.72
C GLU A 166 28.10 -2.45 -12.12
N ALA A 167 28.32 -3.58 -12.81
CA ALA A 167 29.64 -3.96 -13.31
C ALA A 167 30.23 -2.92 -14.30
N LEU A 168 29.39 -2.13 -14.99
CA LEU A 168 29.85 -1.02 -15.85
C LEU A 168 30.43 0.15 -15.03
N HIS A 169 30.06 0.24 -13.75
CA HIS A 169 30.45 1.29 -12.80
C HIS A 169 31.32 0.74 -11.67
N ALA A 170 31.96 -0.42 -11.85
CA ALA A 170 32.69 -1.13 -10.79
C ALA A 170 33.81 -0.31 -10.11
N ARG A 171 34.31 0.76 -10.77
CA ARG A 171 35.31 1.68 -10.18
C ARG A 171 34.72 2.63 -9.15
N GLU A 172 33.42 2.88 -9.21
CA GLU A 172 32.68 3.78 -8.32
C GLU A 172 32.03 3.00 -7.17
N CYS A 173 31.54 1.78 -7.45
CA CYS A 173 30.90 0.91 -6.48
C CYS A 173 31.35 -0.54 -6.69
N GLY A 174 32.07 -1.10 -5.70
CA GLY A 174 32.59 -2.48 -5.78
C GLY A 174 31.63 -3.54 -5.23
N ASP A 175 30.70 -3.16 -4.35
CA ASP A 175 29.84 -4.08 -3.60
C ASP A 175 28.38 -3.58 -3.57
N PRO A 176 27.62 -3.73 -4.67
CA PRO A 176 26.23 -3.28 -4.72
C PRO A 176 25.36 -4.05 -3.71
N LYS A 177 24.56 -3.32 -2.92
CA LYS A 177 23.64 -3.86 -1.90
C LYS A 177 22.32 -3.10 -1.91
N LEU A 178 21.22 -3.79 -1.59
CA LEU A 178 19.88 -3.19 -1.51
C LEU A 178 19.54 -2.80 -0.06
N LYS A 179 19.12 -1.53 0.11
CA LYS A 179 18.66 -0.95 1.38
C LYS A 179 17.21 -1.28 1.66
#